data_AF-A0A7K1W1T9-F1
#
_entry.id   AF-A0A7K1W1T9-F1
#
_cell.length_a   1.000
_cell.length_b   1.000
_cell.length_c   1.000
_cell.angle_alpha   90.00
_cell.angle_beta   90.00
_cell.angle_gamma   90.00
#
_symmetry.space_group_name_H-M   'P 1'
#
loop_
_entity.id
_entity.type
_entity.pdbx_description
1 polymer ?
#
loop_
_entity_poly.entity_id
_entity_poly.type
_entity_poly.pdbx_seq_one_letter_code
_entity_poly.pdbx_strand_id
1 'polypeptide(L)' 'MRCGVTGLGPTVAPCFAAEGVDWVVDTARSSDNKKVIVTYGRPPATEVTVTHSLKAADEVLVELSALIAPIPQTSECIRS' A
#
# COMPACT_ATOMS: atom_id res chain seq x y z
N MET A 1 -0.56 -8.08 8.53
CA MET A 1 -0.09 -6.68 8.38
C MET A 1 1.22 -6.49 9.12
N ARG A 2 2.07 -5.58 8.67
CA ARG A 2 3.30 -5.17 9.34
C ARG A 2 3.41 -3.64 9.29
N CYS A 3 3.60 -3.01 10.43
CA CYS A 3 3.83 -1.57 10.52
C CYS A 3 5.32 -1.29 10.77
N GLY A 4 5.78 -0.08 10.49
CA GLY A 4 7.16 0.28 10.80
C GLY A 4 8.19 -0.25 9.79
N VAL A 5 7.76 -0.73 8.61
CA VAL A 5 8.68 -1.30 7.61
C VAL A 5 9.34 -0.18 6.79
N THR A 6 10.49 -0.49 6.21
CA THR A 6 11.13 0.41 5.24
C THR A 6 10.21 0.62 4.05
N GLY A 7 9.93 1.88 3.70
CA GLY A 7 9.14 2.21 2.53
C GLY A 7 9.83 1.88 1.22
N LEU A 8 9.06 1.83 0.14
CA LEU A 8 9.58 1.68 -1.20
C LEU A 8 10.25 2.98 -1.67
N GLY A 9 11.36 2.86 -2.39
CA GLY A 9 11.89 3.97 -3.20
C GLY A 9 11.02 4.26 -4.43
N PRO A 10 11.44 5.19 -5.31
CA PRO A 10 10.80 5.40 -6.60
C PRO A 10 10.61 4.09 -7.38
N THR A 11 9.41 3.88 -7.92
CA THR A 11 9.02 2.62 -8.55
C THR A 11 8.04 2.84 -9.69
N VAL A 12 8.02 1.89 -10.63
CA VAL A 12 7.05 1.80 -11.74
C VAL A 12 5.93 0.78 -11.45
N ALA A 13 5.94 0.20 -10.25
CA ALA A 13 4.92 -0.75 -9.84
C ALA A 13 3.54 -0.09 -9.74
N PRO A 14 2.43 -0.85 -9.89
CA PRO A 14 1.08 -0.30 -9.80
C PRO A 14 0.87 0.45 -8.48
N CYS A 15 0.39 1.69 -8.60
CA CYS A 15 0.18 2.61 -7.50
C CYS A 15 -1.27 3.11 -7.53
N PHE A 16 -1.93 3.16 -6.37
CA PHE A 16 -3.30 3.64 -6.25
C PHE A 16 -3.53 4.32 -4.90
N ALA A 17 -4.49 5.25 -4.85
CA ALA A 17 -4.89 5.94 -3.63
C ALA A 17 -6.14 5.29 -3.01
N ALA A 18 -6.16 5.14 -1.68
CA ALA A 18 -7.34 4.83 -0.89
C ALA A 18 -7.38 5.80 0.29
N GLU A 19 -8.49 6.54 0.46
CA GLU A 19 -8.65 7.58 1.51
C GLU A 19 -7.43 8.52 1.66
N GLY A 20 -6.84 8.94 0.53
CA GLY A 20 -5.69 9.86 0.51
C GLY A 20 -4.35 9.23 0.92
N VAL A 21 -4.30 7.91 1.14
CA VAL A 21 -3.06 7.16 1.31
C VAL A 21 -2.73 6.44 0.01
N ASP A 22 -1.52 6.67 -0.49
CA ASP A 22 -1.02 5.97 -1.66
C ASP A 22 -0.48 4.60 -1.29
N TRP A 23 -0.81 3.59 -2.10
CA TRP A 23 -0.45 2.20 -1.93
C TRP A 23 0.20 1.68 -3.22
N VAL A 24 1.29 0.94 -3.08
CA VAL A 24 1.96 0.26 -4.18
C VAL A 24 1.79 -1.23 -4.03
N VAL A 25 1.39 -1.90 -5.11
CA VAL A 25 1.43 -3.36 -5.21
C VAL A 25 2.87 -3.77 -5.52
N ASP A 26 3.54 -4.39 -4.55
CA ASP A 26 4.88 -4.93 -4.74
C ASP A 26 4.81 -6.18 -5.62
N THR A 27 4.92 -5.99 -6.94
CA THR A 27 4.79 -7.05 -7.95
C THR A 27 5.89 -8.09 -7.84
N ALA A 28 7.08 -7.70 -7.36
CA ALA A 28 8.19 -8.63 -7.15
C ALA A 28 7.93 -9.63 -6.01
N ARG A 29 7.16 -9.22 -4.99
CA ARG A 29 6.77 -10.09 -3.87
C ARG A 29 5.37 -10.68 -3.99
N SER A 30 4.60 -10.26 -4.99
CA SER A 30 3.24 -10.73 -5.27
C SER A 30 3.22 -11.95 -6.21
N SER A 31 2.16 -12.73 -6.12
CA SER A 31 1.80 -13.85 -7.02
C SER A 31 0.29 -13.79 -7.35
N ASP A 32 -0.23 -14.81 -8.03
CA ASP A 32 -1.65 -14.88 -8.38
C ASP A 32 -2.56 -15.03 -7.15
N ASN A 33 -2.10 -15.76 -6.13
CA ASN A 33 -2.84 -16.05 -4.91
C ASN A 33 -2.43 -15.19 -3.70
N LYS A 34 -1.44 -14.30 -3.87
CA LYS A 34 -0.90 -13.46 -2.79
C LYS A 34 -0.54 -12.08 -3.31
N LYS A 35 -1.10 -11.02 -2.75
CA LYS A 35 -0.69 -9.64 -3.05
C LYS A 35 0.01 -9.03 -1.84
N VAL A 36 1.14 -8.38 -2.08
CA VAL A 36 1.87 -7.59 -1.08
C VAL A 36 1.69 -6.12 -1.46
N ILE A 37 1.11 -5.35 -0.56
CA ILE A 37 0.70 -3.97 -0.79
C ILE A 37 1.32 -3.11 0.31
N VAL A 38 2.01 -2.04 -0.08
CA VAL A 38 2.80 -1.21 0.85
C VAL A 38 2.41 0.26 0.68
N THR A 39 2.24 1.00 1.78
CA THR A 39 2.01 2.45 1.72
C THR A 39 3.20 3.16 1.08
N TYR A 40 2.93 4.08 0.16
CA TYR A 40 3.94 4.81 -0.58
C TYR A 40 4.14 6.22 -0.03
N GLY A 41 5.40 6.67 -0.02
CA GLY A 41 5.75 8.02 0.44
C GLY A 41 5.40 8.35 1.88
N ARG A 42 5.15 7.37 2.75
CA ARG A 42 4.83 7.60 4.17
C ARG A 42 5.79 6.82 5.05
N PRO A 43 6.86 7.45 5.58
CA PRO A 43 7.81 6.79 6.47
C PRO A 43 7.37 6.90 7.95
N PRO A 44 7.32 5.78 8.70
CA PRO A 44 7.54 4.41 8.24
C PRO A 44 6.34 3.85 7.48
N ALA A 45 6.60 2.88 6.60
CA ALA A 45 5.55 2.29 5.78
C ALA A 45 4.77 1.19 6.52
N THR A 46 3.56 0.93 6.02
CA THR A 46 2.72 -0.20 6.40
C THR A 46 2.62 -1.17 5.23
N GLU A 47 2.77 -2.46 5.52
CA GLU A 47 2.65 -3.56 4.56
C GLU A 47 1.45 -4.46 4.91
N VAL A 48 0.64 -4.74 3.89
CA VAL A 48 -0.49 -5.67 3.95
C VAL A 48 -0.22 -6.80 2.96
N THR A 49 -0.33 -8.04 3.44
CA THR A 49 -0.26 -9.23 2.59
C THR A 49 -1.64 -9.88 2.57
N VAL A 50 -2.23 -9.97 1.38
CA VAL A 50 -3.55 -10.55 1.16
C VAL A 50 -3.37 -11.92 0.53
N THR A 51 -3.92 -12.96 1.17
CA THR A 51 -3.95 -14.34 0.65
C THR A 51 -5.42 -14.79 0.60
N HIS A 52 -5.96 -14.97 -0.60
CA HIS A 52 -7.35 -15.35 -0.90
C HIS A 52 -8.46 -14.30 -0.58
N SER A 53 -9.28 -14.02 -1.61
CA SER A 53 -10.36 -13.01 -1.73
C SER A 53 -9.91 -11.53 -1.80
N LEU A 54 -10.08 -10.91 -2.97
CA LEU A 54 -9.77 -9.48 -3.19
C LEU A 54 -10.89 -8.56 -2.74
N LYS A 55 -12.16 -9.01 -2.74
CA LYS A 55 -13.29 -8.16 -2.33
C LYS A 55 -13.17 -7.63 -0.89
N ALA A 56 -12.66 -8.44 0.03
CA ALA A 56 -12.41 -8.00 1.41
C ALA A 56 -11.16 -7.11 1.52
N ALA A 57 -10.25 -7.15 0.54
CA ALA A 57 -9.02 -6.37 0.58
C ALA A 57 -9.27 -4.88 0.38
N ASP A 58 -10.19 -4.50 -0.51
CA ASP A 58 -10.48 -3.09 -0.79
C ASP A 58 -11.08 -2.39 0.43
N GLU A 59 -12.07 -3.00 1.08
CA GLU A 59 -12.68 -2.48 2.32
C GLU A 59 -11.65 -2.34 3.45
N VAL A 60 -10.82 -3.37 3.67
CA VAL A 60 -9.76 -3.35 4.68
C VAL A 60 -8.72 -2.27 4.38
N LEU A 61 -8.36 -2.06 3.11
CA LEU A 61 -7.41 -1.02 2.74
C LEU A 61 -7.98 0.39 2.96
N VAL A 62 -9.26 0.61 2.69
CA VAL A 62 -9.94 1.89 2.98
C VAL A 62 -9.92 2.18 4.48
N GLU A 63 -10.31 1.21 5.31
CA GLU A 63 -10.29 1.37 6.78
C GLU A 63 -8.87 1.62 7.32
N LEU A 64 -7.88 0.86 6.84
CA LEU A 64 -6.49 1.05 7.23
C LEU A 64 -5.97 2.42 6.79
N SER A 65 -6.36 2.89 5.61
CA SER A 65 -5.92 4.17 5.07
C SER A 65 -6.38 5.33 5.94
N ALA A 66 -7.62 5.30 6.44
CA ALA A 66 -8.11 6.30 7.38
C ALA A 66 -7.27 6.36 8.67
N LEU A 67 -6.75 5.22 9.15
CA LEU A 67 -5.86 5.17 10.32
C LEU A 67 -4.42 5.61 10.01
N ILE A 68 -3.97 5.46 8.77
CA ILE A 68 -2.61 5.77 8.31
C ILE A 68 -2.47 7.23 7.85
N ALA A 69 -3.56 7.86 7.42
CA ALA A 69 -3.59 9.22 6.87
C ALA A 69 -2.84 10.30 7.68
N PRO A 70 -2.73 10.24 9.03
CA PRO A 70 -1.94 11.18 9.81
C PRO A 70 -0.41 11.11 9.59
N ILE A 71 0.12 10.01 9.05
CA ILE A 71 1.57 9.86 8.81
C ILE A 71 1.98 10.76 7.62
N PRO A 72 2.93 11.70 7.75
CA PRO A 72 3.26 12.63 6.67
C PRO A 72 3.60 11.97 5.34
N GLN A 73 3.03 12.50 4.26
CA GLN A 73 3.34 12.08 2.89
C GLN A 73 4.51 12.89 2.32
N THR A 74 5.54 12.19 1.86
CA THR A 74 6.78 12.71 1.27
C THR A 74 6.92 12.37 -0.20
N SER A 75 6.09 11.45 -0.72
CA SER A 75 6.02 11.08 -2.14
C SER A 75 4.61 10.59 -2.45
N GLU A 76 4.21 10.66 -3.71
CA GLU A 76 2.84 10.34 -4.12
C GLU A 76 2.80 9.52 -5.40
N CYS A 77 1.69 8.83 -5.63
CA CYS A 77 1.41 8.21 -6.92
C CYS A 77 1.30 9.31 -7.99
N ILE A 78 2.13 9.24 -9.03
CA ILE A 78 1.97 10.08 -10.22
C ILE A 78 1.07 9.35 -11.22
N ARG A 79 0.04 10.03 -11.74
CA ARG A 79 -0.75 9.48 -12.86
C ARG A 79 0.19 9.22 -14.03
N SER A 80 0.19 7.98 -14.54
CA SER A 80 0.65 7.67 -15.89
C SER A 80 -0.41 8.06 -16.91
#